data_AF-A0A4V1UWI6-F1
#
_entry.id   AF-A0A4V1UWI6-F1
#
_cell.length_a   1.000
_cell.length_b   1.000
_cell.length_c   1.000
_cell.angle_alpha   90.00
_cell.angle_beta   90.00
_cell.angle_gamma   90.00
#
_symmetry.space_group_name_H-M   'P 1'
#
loop_
_entity.id
_entity.type
_entity.pdbx_description
1 polymer ?
#
loop_
_entity_poly.entity_id
_entity_poly.type
_entity_poly.pdbx_seq_one_letter_code
_entity_poly.pdbx_strand_id
1 'polypeptide(L)'
;MSEQANELLTKLKGWFEGAVNSKAYTAWREEAKTSWDFYDGTQWSAVDVEKLAEHGQGAVVINKIAPKIDNLAGTEVAGRTRIAYRSRSGDLQEELAARVLSDLALYVAERSDQALEVSGVFRSGLVGGIGWLDIGLEESSAGVTVFARAEDEFAVVWDPLSRRPDYSDARFVARERWMTRTEVEMLFGDKAKAVETLAAGDFGVRGTAPYALGRGARGEEVGYYDAQREVYRIVEVQYREPAKQWRLRLADGRLVSTFDKAKLRLRGAVVEEIVTVPRVHVAYFAGDVLLDSKPLAYEHNSFTLVPFVYKRHRSDGRPYGLVRAAIDPQRELNKRRSKAMHMLNTAQVIADIDAVEDPNTLAREAARPDGIILKRAGKDLRILRNTDLAVGQVQVMEQAARDIQDVIGVYDEAIGKPSNATSGVAIQQRQMAGQLNQMFAFDMLRLLKKQLGLQVLALVRQYFTEEMVIKITDTLGAGRVIKLNQPVIGLDGKVQRGADGKPVVMPDLNNGQFDVVVEEVKDVLSARELEAAQLEMLMKAGVPVPPEVLVEASGVSAKEKILAGLLNANVGAD
;
A
#
# COMPACT_ATOMS: atom_id res chain seq x y z
N MET A 1 -15.83 -36.78 1.84
CA MET A 1 -14.95 -36.03 0.91
C MET A 1 -14.27 -37.03 0.00
N SER A 2 -13.96 -36.69 -1.26
CA SER A 2 -13.17 -37.57 -2.13
C SER A 2 -11.72 -37.63 -1.63
N GLU A 3 -11.01 -38.73 -1.89
CA GLU A 3 -9.61 -38.93 -1.49
C GLU A 3 -8.71 -37.78 -1.98
N GLN A 4 -8.92 -37.31 -3.21
CA GLN A 4 -8.23 -36.16 -3.80
C GLN A 4 -8.46 -34.85 -3.04
N ALA A 5 -9.66 -34.63 -2.50
CA ALA A 5 -9.97 -33.43 -1.72
C ALA A 5 -9.23 -33.44 -0.38
N ASN A 6 -9.07 -34.62 0.24
CA ASN A 6 -8.30 -34.77 1.48
C ASN A 6 -6.79 -34.56 1.25
N GLU A 7 -6.24 -35.10 0.17
CA GLU A 7 -4.83 -34.87 -0.20
C GLU A 7 -4.56 -33.39 -0.46
N LEU A 8 -5.45 -32.73 -1.20
CA LEU A 8 -5.34 -31.29 -1.48
C LEU A 8 -5.39 -30.47 -0.20
N LEU A 9 -6.36 -30.75 0.69
CA LEU A 9 -6.47 -30.08 1.98
C LEU A 9 -5.18 -30.26 2.80
N THR A 10 -4.68 -31.49 2.90
CA THR A 10 -3.45 -31.80 3.66
C THR A 10 -2.25 -31.01 3.11
N LYS A 11 -2.11 -30.94 1.79
CA LYS A 11 -1.06 -30.17 1.11
C LYS A 11 -1.17 -28.67 1.39
N LEU A 12 -2.36 -28.08 1.21
CA LEU A 12 -2.57 -26.64 1.36
C LEU A 12 -2.49 -26.21 2.82
N LYS A 13 -3.08 -26.97 3.74
CA LYS A 13 -2.96 -26.77 5.18
C LYS A 13 -1.50 -26.85 5.62
N GLY A 14 -0.76 -27.88 5.17
CA GLY A 14 0.67 -28.01 5.48
C GLY A 14 1.52 -26.83 4.96
N TRP A 15 1.21 -26.30 3.78
CA TRP A 15 1.87 -25.09 3.27
C TRP A 15 1.56 -23.85 4.10
N PHE A 16 0.29 -23.64 4.42
CA PHE A 16 -0.17 -22.52 5.25
C PHE A 16 0.45 -22.58 6.65
N GLU A 17 0.31 -23.70 7.36
CA GLU A 17 0.83 -23.87 8.71
C GLU A 17 2.36 -23.82 8.76
N GLY A 18 3.02 -24.39 7.75
CA GLY A 18 4.47 -24.30 7.59
C GLY A 18 4.95 -22.86 7.37
N ALA A 19 4.16 -22.03 6.69
CA ALA A 19 4.48 -20.62 6.49
C ALA A 19 4.23 -19.78 7.73
N VAL A 20 3.08 -19.94 8.39
CA VAL A 20 2.75 -19.22 9.64
C VAL A 20 3.80 -19.49 10.72
N ASN A 21 4.22 -20.76 10.88
CA ASN A 21 5.23 -21.17 11.85
C ASN A 21 6.68 -20.93 11.38
N SER A 22 6.89 -20.39 10.17
CA SER A 22 8.24 -20.16 9.67
C SER A 22 8.92 -19.04 10.45
N LYS A 23 10.25 -19.16 10.64
CA LYS A 23 11.06 -18.14 11.29
C LYS A 23 10.95 -16.76 10.60
N ALA A 24 10.81 -16.75 9.26
CA ALA A 24 10.70 -15.52 8.49
C ALA A 24 9.37 -14.81 8.76
N TYR A 25 8.25 -15.55 8.75
CA TYR A 25 6.92 -14.98 8.98
C TYR A 25 6.72 -14.54 10.43
N THR A 26 7.07 -15.39 11.39
CA THR A 26 7.00 -15.07 12.82
C THR A 26 7.84 -13.84 13.18
N ALA A 27 9.10 -13.79 12.72
CA ALA A 27 9.96 -12.64 12.98
C ALA A 27 9.47 -11.37 12.30
N TRP A 28 8.95 -11.46 11.07
CA TRP A 28 8.31 -10.33 10.41
C TRP A 28 7.11 -9.83 11.19
N ARG A 29 6.22 -10.73 11.62
CA ARG A 29 4.97 -10.36 12.29
C ARG A 29 5.24 -9.59 13.59
N GLU A 30 6.17 -10.04 14.41
CA GLU A 30 6.56 -9.32 15.64
C GLU A 30 7.23 -7.97 15.35
N GLU A 31 8.08 -7.90 14.32
CA GLU A 31 8.75 -6.66 13.90
C GLU A 31 7.76 -5.64 13.33
N ALA A 32 6.80 -6.08 12.50
CA ALA A 32 5.76 -5.26 11.91
C ALA A 32 4.79 -4.73 12.97
N LYS A 33 4.38 -5.56 13.94
CA LYS A 33 3.58 -5.11 15.09
C LYS A 33 4.30 -4.04 15.89
N THR A 34 5.58 -4.27 16.21
CA THR A 34 6.39 -3.27 16.92
C THR A 34 6.51 -1.98 16.10
N SER A 35 6.64 -2.08 14.78
CA SER A 35 6.72 -0.91 13.90
C SER A 35 5.43 -0.09 13.89
N TRP A 36 4.26 -0.76 13.85
CA TRP A 36 2.96 -0.10 13.98
C TRP A 36 2.75 0.52 15.36
N ASP A 37 3.10 -0.18 16.45
CA ASP A 37 3.08 0.36 17.81
C ASP A 37 3.90 1.66 17.90
N PHE A 38 5.08 1.70 17.27
CA PHE A 38 5.93 2.88 17.24
C PHE A 38 5.37 4.00 16.36
N TYR A 39 4.76 3.66 15.22
CA TYR A 39 4.10 4.63 14.35
C TYR A 39 2.88 5.26 15.05
N ASP A 40 2.02 4.48 15.69
CA ASP A 40 0.81 4.95 16.37
C ASP A 40 1.08 5.66 17.71
N GLY A 41 2.29 5.52 18.26
CA GLY A 41 2.71 6.18 19.50
C GLY A 41 2.66 5.31 20.75
N THR A 42 2.29 4.04 20.63
CA THR A 42 2.37 3.01 21.70
C THR A 42 3.82 2.52 21.84
N GLN A 43 4.73 3.42 22.23
CA GLN A 43 6.19 3.17 22.20
C GLN A 43 6.77 2.58 23.50
N TRP A 44 5.95 2.47 24.55
CA TRP A 44 6.34 1.90 25.84
C TRP A 44 5.74 0.52 26.06
N SER A 45 6.51 -0.39 26.63
CA SER A 45 5.96 -1.67 27.10
C SER A 45 5.12 -1.43 28.37
N ALA A 46 4.08 -2.22 28.58
CA ALA A 46 3.25 -2.12 29.79
C ALA A 46 4.08 -2.28 31.07
N VAL A 47 5.05 -3.19 31.04
CA VAL A 47 6.00 -3.43 32.15
C VAL A 47 6.88 -2.21 32.41
N ASP A 48 7.36 -1.52 31.38
CA ASP A 48 8.15 -0.30 31.55
C ASP A 48 7.30 0.84 32.12
N VAL A 49 6.04 0.97 31.69
CA VAL A 49 5.11 1.98 32.23
C VAL A 49 4.87 1.75 33.72
N GLU A 50 4.63 0.52 34.13
CA GLU A 50 4.42 0.16 35.54
C GLU A 50 5.68 0.45 36.39
N LYS A 51 6.86 0.02 35.95
CA LYS A 51 8.13 0.32 36.63
C LYS A 51 8.42 1.82 36.74
N LEU A 52 8.10 2.59 35.69
CA LEU A 52 8.25 4.04 35.72
C LEU A 52 7.27 4.64 36.74
N ALA A 53 6.02 4.18 36.77
CA ALA A 53 5.01 4.64 37.72
C ALA A 53 5.42 4.35 39.18
N GLU A 54 5.96 3.17 39.47
CA GLU A 54 6.51 2.81 40.80
C GLU A 54 7.60 3.79 41.27
N HIS A 55 8.40 4.31 40.33
CA HIS A 55 9.47 5.27 40.61
C HIS A 55 9.01 6.73 40.56
N GLY A 56 7.71 7.01 40.40
CA GLY A 56 7.19 8.37 40.21
C GLY A 56 7.69 9.02 38.91
N GLN A 57 8.02 8.22 37.90
CA GLN A 57 8.48 8.66 36.58
C GLN A 57 7.33 8.56 35.56
N GLY A 58 7.17 9.59 34.73
CA GLY A 58 6.19 9.58 33.65
C GLY A 58 6.73 8.90 32.38
N ALA A 59 5.92 8.04 31.75
CA ALA A 59 6.21 7.46 30.45
C ALA A 59 5.93 8.48 29.33
N VAL A 60 6.90 9.37 29.06
CA VAL A 60 6.75 10.42 28.03
C VAL A 60 7.00 9.83 26.64
N VAL A 61 6.14 10.17 25.67
CA VAL A 61 6.29 9.81 24.25
C VAL A 61 6.43 11.06 23.41
N ILE A 62 7.48 11.13 22.58
CA ILE A 62 7.62 12.16 21.54
C ILE A 62 7.81 11.45 20.21
N ASN A 63 6.72 11.24 19.48
CA ASN A 63 6.76 10.49 18.24
C ASN A 63 7.44 11.30 17.12
N LYS A 64 8.67 10.95 16.77
CA LYS A 64 9.41 11.53 15.63
C LYS A 64 9.28 10.69 14.36
N ILE A 65 8.75 9.47 14.46
CA ILE A 65 8.65 8.51 13.35
C ILE A 65 7.44 8.85 12.47
N ALA A 66 6.23 8.95 13.05
CA ALA A 66 5.00 9.13 12.27
C ALA A 66 5.05 10.34 11.31
N PRO A 67 5.45 11.55 11.73
CA PRO A 67 5.50 12.69 10.81
C PRO A 67 6.45 12.51 9.62
N LYS A 68 7.50 11.68 9.77
CA LYS A 68 8.46 11.40 8.70
C LYS A 68 7.91 10.38 7.70
N ILE A 69 7.23 9.35 8.19
CA ILE A 69 6.52 8.38 7.34
C ILE A 69 5.36 9.07 6.59
N ASP A 70 4.60 9.93 7.27
CA ASP A 70 3.49 10.67 6.67
C ASP A 70 3.96 11.68 5.62
N ASN A 71 5.13 12.28 5.80
CA ASN A 71 5.74 13.14 4.78
C ASN A 71 6.11 12.36 3.50
N LEU A 72 6.66 11.15 3.66
CA LEU A 72 6.95 10.27 2.53
C LEU A 72 5.67 9.81 1.83
N ALA A 73 4.64 9.42 2.59
CA ALA A 73 3.33 9.10 2.03
C ALA A 73 2.70 10.32 1.33
N GLY A 74 2.84 11.52 1.89
CA GLY A 74 2.39 12.77 1.27
C GLY A 74 3.12 13.10 -0.05
N THR A 75 4.39 12.72 -0.16
CA THR A 75 5.17 12.86 -1.41
C THR A 75 4.63 11.92 -2.49
N GLU A 76 4.18 10.71 -2.13
CA GLU A 76 3.46 9.81 -3.05
C GLU A 76 2.15 10.41 -3.54
N VAL A 77 1.39 11.04 -2.64
CA VAL A 77 0.12 11.69 -2.99
C VAL A 77 0.34 12.88 -3.94
N ALA A 78 1.41 13.65 -3.74
CA ALA A 78 1.77 14.77 -4.62
C ALA A 78 2.28 14.29 -5.99
N GLY A 79 3.01 13.17 -6.03
CA GLY A 79 3.58 12.58 -7.25
C GLY A 79 2.75 11.43 -7.82
N ARG A 80 1.41 11.50 -7.74
CA ARG A 80 0.53 10.40 -8.16
C ARG A 80 0.79 10.02 -9.62
N THR A 81 0.79 8.72 -9.86
CA THR A 81 0.99 8.13 -11.18
C THR A 81 -0.22 7.30 -11.58
N ARG A 82 -0.56 7.30 -12.87
CA ARG A 82 -1.66 6.55 -13.46
C ARG A 82 -1.14 5.37 -14.29
N ILE A 83 -2.00 4.37 -14.45
CA ILE A 83 -1.77 3.26 -15.37
C ILE A 83 -2.20 3.73 -16.75
N ALA A 84 -1.30 3.61 -17.73
CA ALA A 84 -1.56 3.85 -19.14
C ALA A 84 -1.11 2.64 -19.96
N TYR A 85 -1.74 2.46 -21.12
CA TYR A 85 -1.38 1.41 -22.07
C TYR A 85 -0.87 2.05 -23.35
N ARG A 86 0.17 1.46 -23.94
CA ARG A 86 0.77 1.90 -25.20
C ARG A 86 0.80 0.75 -26.19
N SER A 87 0.62 1.07 -27.48
CA SER A 87 0.75 0.11 -28.58
C SER A 87 2.21 -0.34 -28.73
N ARG A 88 2.44 -1.63 -28.97
CA ARG A 88 3.78 -2.14 -29.30
C ARG A 88 4.12 -2.04 -30.79
N SER A 89 3.12 -2.16 -31.66
CA SER A 89 3.33 -2.14 -33.12
C SER A 89 3.41 -0.72 -33.68
N GLY A 90 2.84 0.26 -32.98
CA GLY A 90 2.65 1.62 -33.47
C GLY A 90 1.53 1.77 -34.50
N ASP A 91 0.76 0.71 -34.78
CA ASP A 91 -0.40 0.78 -35.67
C ASP A 91 -1.49 1.71 -35.11
N LEU A 92 -2.19 2.43 -36.00
CA LEU A 92 -3.17 3.44 -35.61
C LEU A 92 -4.37 2.82 -34.88
N GLN A 93 -4.82 1.64 -35.29
CA GLN A 93 -5.95 0.97 -34.63
C GLN A 93 -5.56 0.46 -33.25
N GLU A 94 -4.36 -0.09 -33.13
CA GLU A 94 -3.82 -0.52 -31.84
C GLU A 94 -3.59 0.67 -30.90
N GLU A 95 -3.09 1.80 -31.40
CA GLU A 95 -2.92 3.02 -30.59
C GLU A 95 -4.27 3.59 -30.11
N LEU A 96 -5.33 3.53 -30.93
CA LEU A 96 -6.68 3.91 -30.51
C LEU A 96 -7.22 2.97 -29.42
N ALA A 97 -7.00 1.66 -29.54
CA ALA A 97 -7.37 0.69 -28.52
C ALA A 97 -6.57 0.91 -27.21
N ALA A 98 -5.27 1.21 -27.30
CA ALA A 98 -4.42 1.51 -26.15
C ALA A 98 -4.91 2.76 -25.39
N ARG A 99 -5.33 3.81 -26.11
CA ARG A 99 -5.94 5.01 -25.52
C ARG A 99 -7.24 4.68 -24.78
N VAL A 100 -8.12 3.89 -25.40
CA VAL A 100 -9.39 3.50 -24.78
C VAL A 100 -9.16 2.61 -23.56
N LEU A 101 -8.19 1.70 -23.60
CA LEU A 101 -7.78 0.92 -22.44
C LEU A 101 -7.24 1.80 -21.31
N SER A 102 -6.49 2.85 -21.64
CA SER A 102 -5.94 3.78 -20.65
C SER A 102 -7.07 4.54 -19.96
N ASP A 103 -8.03 5.01 -20.75
CA ASP A 103 -9.22 5.67 -20.24
C ASP A 103 -10.08 4.71 -19.39
N LEU A 104 -10.22 3.44 -19.80
CA LEU A 104 -10.92 2.41 -19.02
C LEU A 104 -10.23 2.11 -17.68
N ALA A 105 -8.90 2.06 -17.66
CA ALA A 105 -8.16 1.90 -16.41
C ALA A 105 -8.34 3.11 -15.50
N LEU A 106 -8.44 4.33 -16.05
CA LEU A 106 -8.78 5.51 -15.27
C LEU A 106 -10.18 5.41 -14.67
N TYR A 107 -11.17 5.00 -15.47
CA TYR A 107 -12.53 4.76 -14.97
C TYR A 107 -12.58 3.73 -13.84
N VAL A 108 -11.86 2.61 -13.99
CA VAL A 108 -11.75 1.59 -12.94
C VAL A 108 -11.08 2.17 -11.69
N ALA A 109 -10.00 2.94 -11.86
CA ALA A 109 -9.26 3.55 -10.76
C ALA A 109 -10.13 4.56 -9.97
N GLU A 110 -10.92 5.38 -10.66
CA GLU A 110 -11.85 6.34 -10.05
C GLU A 110 -12.99 5.62 -9.31
N ARG A 111 -13.58 4.58 -9.91
CA ARG A 111 -14.70 3.86 -9.31
C ARG A 111 -14.31 3.02 -8.08
N SER A 112 -13.06 2.62 -8.01
CA SER A 112 -12.53 1.79 -6.91
C SER A 112 -11.71 2.58 -5.88
N ASP A 113 -11.67 3.92 -5.98
CA ASP A 113 -10.82 4.78 -5.14
C ASP A 113 -9.36 4.29 -5.08
N GLN A 114 -8.86 3.73 -6.18
CA GLN A 114 -7.59 3.00 -6.27
C GLN A 114 -6.41 3.82 -5.72
N ALA A 115 -6.44 5.14 -5.89
CA ALA A 115 -5.38 6.00 -5.39
C ALA A 115 -5.28 5.98 -3.86
N LEU A 116 -6.40 5.93 -3.13
CA LEU A 116 -6.42 5.84 -1.67
C LEU A 116 -5.95 4.47 -1.20
N GLU A 117 -6.43 3.41 -1.85
CA GLU A 117 -6.08 2.03 -1.53
C GLU A 117 -4.58 1.78 -1.74
N VAL A 118 -4.01 2.27 -2.84
CA VAL A 118 -2.57 2.20 -3.11
C VAL A 118 -1.76 3.00 -2.10
N SER A 119 -2.21 4.20 -1.69
CA SER A 119 -1.54 4.97 -0.63
C SER A 119 -1.57 4.23 0.71
N GLY A 120 -2.66 3.51 1.02
CA GLY A 120 -2.75 2.65 2.20
C GLY A 120 -1.73 1.52 2.18
N VAL A 121 -1.67 0.78 1.07
CA VAL A 121 -0.69 -0.30 0.84
C VAL A 121 0.75 0.20 0.88
N PHE A 122 1.01 1.37 0.31
CA PHE A 122 2.32 2.02 0.37
C PHE A 122 2.73 2.30 1.82
N ARG A 123 1.83 2.88 2.63
CA ARG A 123 2.07 3.11 4.06
C ARG A 123 2.33 1.81 4.82
N SER A 124 1.53 0.76 4.62
CA SER A 124 1.78 -0.55 5.25
C SER A 124 3.17 -1.09 4.91
N GLY A 125 3.61 -0.98 3.64
CA GLY A 125 4.96 -1.39 3.27
C GLY A 125 6.07 -0.51 3.85
N LEU A 126 5.84 0.79 4.04
CA LEU A 126 6.82 1.66 4.71
C LEU A 126 6.94 1.37 6.21
N VAL A 127 5.84 1.03 6.88
CA VAL A 127 5.80 0.73 8.32
C VAL A 127 6.21 -0.73 8.60
N GLY A 128 5.42 -1.68 8.11
CA GLY A 128 5.57 -3.12 8.34
C GLY A 128 6.44 -3.86 7.30
N GLY A 129 6.82 -3.22 6.20
CA GLY A 129 7.69 -3.79 5.17
C GLY A 129 6.99 -4.45 3.98
N ILE A 130 5.74 -4.85 4.17
CA ILE A 130 4.87 -5.39 3.11
C ILE A 130 3.46 -4.84 3.26
N GLY A 131 2.82 -4.55 2.14
CA GLY A 131 1.38 -4.30 2.05
C GLY A 131 0.79 -5.10 0.89
N TRP A 132 -0.52 -5.30 0.91
CA TRP A 132 -1.20 -6.13 -0.09
C TRP A 132 -2.41 -5.41 -0.68
N LEU A 133 -2.55 -5.50 -2.00
CA LEU A 133 -3.70 -5.00 -2.74
C LEU A 133 -4.44 -6.20 -3.33
N ASP A 134 -5.71 -6.39 -2.97
CA ASP A 134 -6.56 -7.41 -3.58
C ASP A 134 -7.27 -6.83 -4.81
N ILE A 135 -7.08 -7.47 -5.96
CA ILE A 135 -7.81 -7.16 -7.19
C ILE A 135 -8.85 -8.22 -7.51
N GLY A 136 -10.06 -7.80 -7.80
CA GLY A 136 -11.10 -8.73 -8.18
C GLY A 136 -12.26 -8.07 -8.89
N LEU A 137 -13.33 -8.82 -9.01
CA LEU A 137 -14.58 -8.36 -9.57
C LEU A 137 -15.63 -8.28 -8.49
N GLU A 138 -16.43 -7.24 -8.58
CA GLU A 138 -17.65 -7.06 -7.83
C GLU A 138 -18.80 -6.98 -8.83
N GLU A 139 -19.79 -7.86 -8.66
CA GLU A 139 -21.02 -7.80 -9.43
C GLU A 139 -22.01 -6.90 -8.72
N SER A 140 -22.43 -5.85 -9.39
CA SER A 140 -23.47 -4.93 -8.91
C SER A 140 -24.66 -4.96 -9.86
N SER A 141 -25.80 -4.43 -9.41
CA SER A 141 -26.96 -4.21 -10.29
C SER A 141 -26.66 -3.30 -11.49
N ALA A 142 -25.55 -2.53 -11.43
CA ALA A 142 -25.07 -1.66 -12.50
C ALA A 142 -24.02 -2.33 -13.42
N GLY A 143 -23.81 -3.64 -13.28
CA GLY A 143 -22.85 -4.43 -14.05
C GLY A 143 -21.60 -4.81 -13.25
N VAL A 144 -20.63 -5.40 -13.95
CA VAL A 144 -19.36 -5.89 -13.41
C VAL A 144 -18.38 -4.75 -13.23
N THR A 145 -17.79 -4.65 -12.04
CA THR A 145 -16.73 -3.68 -11.73
C THR A 145 -15.47 -4.36 -11.26
N VAL A 146 -14.33 -3.86 -11.70
CA VAL A 146 -13.03 -4.25 -11.16
C VAL A 146 -12.77 -3.40 -9.90
N PHE A 147 -12.42 -4.05 -8.79
CA PHE A 147 -11.95 -3.36 -7.58
C PHE A 147 -10.47 -3.61 -7.35
N ALA A 148 -9.82 -2.69 -6.64
CA ALA A 148 -8.45 -2.83 -6.15
C ALA A 148 -8.39 -2.28 -4.72
N ARG A 149 -8.51 -3.16 -3.71
CA ARG A 149 -8.68 -2.78 -2.29
C ARG A 149 -7.45 -3.16 -1.47
N ALA A 150 -7.06 -2.32 -0.52
CA ALA A 150 -6.01 -2.65 0.44
C ALA A 150 -6.48 -3.79 1.35
N GLU A 151 -5.64 -4.80 1.52
CA GLU A 151 -5.87 -5.91 2.44
C GLU A 151 -4.97 -5.73 3.67
N ASP A 152 -5.45 -6.16 4.84
CA ASP A 152 -4.66 -6.15 6.06
C ASP A 152 -3.43 -7.04 5.90
N GLU A 153 -2.23 -6.47 6.03
CA GLU A 153 -1.00 -7.22 5.88
C GLU A 153 -0.87 -8.38 6.87
N PHE A 154 -1.49 -8.30 8.05
CA PHE A 154 -1.47 -9.37 9.05
C PHE A 154 -2.42 -10.52 8.74
N ALA A 155 -3.42 -10.29 7.87
CA ALA A 155 -4.32 -11.34 7.41
C ALA A 155 -3.70 -12.21 6.31
N VAL A 156 -2.68 -11.71 5.62
CA VAL A 156 -2.04 -12.42 4.51
C VAL A 156 -0.87 -13.27 4.98
N VAL A 157 -0.82 -14.51 4.49
CA VAL A 157 0.27 -15.47 4.70
C VAL A 157 0.88 -15.82 3.35
N TRP A 158 2.16 -15.55 3.19
CA TRP A 158 2.88 -15.79 1.93
C TRP A 158 3.88 -16.93 2.04
N ASP A 159 4.27 -17.46 0.88
CA ASP A 159 5.33 -18.47 0.79
C ASP A 159 6.69 -17.91 1.29
N PRO A 160 7.27 -18.45 2.39
CA PRO A 160 8.55 -17.99 2.91
C PRO A 160 9.73 -18.25 1.98
N LEU A 161 9.56 -19.14 0.99
CA LEU A 161 10.60 -19.45 0.01
C LEU A 161 10.66 -18.44 -1.14
N SER A 162 9.63 -17.60 -1.31
CA SER A 162 9.62 -16.57 -2.35
C SER A 162 10.66 -15.49 -2.08
N ARG A 163 11.44 -15.14 -3.10
CA ARG A 163 12.49 -14.12 -3.02
C ARG A 163 12.22 -12.93 -3.91
N ARG A 164 11.37 -13.06 -4.93
CA ARG A 164 11.02 -11.93 -5.78
C ARG A 164 10.15 -10.92 -5.01
N PRO A 165 10.31 -9.61 -5.26
CA PRO A 165 9.47 -8.59 -4.63
C PRO A 165 8.00 -8.70 -5.06
N ASP A 166 7.76 -9.28 -6.24
CA ASP A 166 6.47 -9.36 -6.91
C ASP A 166 5.72 -10.69 -6.64
N TYR A 167 6.34 -11.59 -5.85
CA TYR A 167 5.87 -12.95 -5.52
C TYR A 167 5.49 -13.83 -6.73
N SER A 168 6.05 -13.53 -7.91
CA SER A 168 5.84 -14.35 -9.12
C SER A 168 6.41 -15.77 -8.99
N ASP A 169 7.38 -15.98 -8.10
CA ASP A 169 8.02 -17.26 -7.80
C ASP A 169 7.34 -18.05 -6.65
N ALA A 170 6.38 -17.45 -5.94
CA ALA A 170 5.74 -18.08 -4.79
C ALA A 170 4.89 -19.30 -5.17
N ARG A 171 4.87 -20.35 -4.35
CA ARG A 171 4.01 -21.52 -4.60
C ARG A 171 2.54 -21.21 -4.30
N PHE A 172 2.31 -20.37 -3.30
CA PHE A 172 1.00 -19.95 -2.85
C PHE A 172 1.05 -18.58 -2.18
N VAL A 173 -0.12 -17.94 -2.10
CA VAL A 173 -0.43 -16.84 -1.20
C VAL A 173 -1.77 -17.18 -0.56
N ALA A 174 -1.88 -17.02 0.76
CA ALA A 174 -3.08 -17.30 1.51
C ALA A 174 -3.54 -16.05 2.26
N ARG A 175 -4.84 -15.95 2.55
CA ARG A 175 -5.39 -14.95 3.46
C ARG A 175 -6.36 -15.57 4.44
N GLU A 176 -6.32 -15.09 5.68
CA GLU A 176 -7.27 -15.43 6.73
C GLU A 176 -8.46 -14.47 6.65
N ARG A 177 -9.68 -15.00 6.54
CA ARG A 177 -10.93 -14.22 6.61
C ARG A 177 -11.76 -14.68 7.79
N TRP A 178 -12.28 -13.73 8.54
CA TRP A 178 -13.20 -14.01 9.64
C TRP A 178 -14.61 -13.71 9.16
N MET A 179 -15.45 -14.73 9.14
CA MET A 179 -16.78 -14.68 8.54
C MET A 179 -17.82 -15.17 9.54
N THR A 180 -18.94 -14.47 9.60
CA THR A 180 -20.13 -14.92 10.31
C THR A 180 -20.72 -16.15 9.65
N ARG A 181 -21.49 -16.95 10.40
CA ARG A 181 -22.19 -18.12 9.85
C ARG A 181 -22.97 -17.80 8.56
N THR A 182 -23.69 -16.69 8.55
CA THR A 182 -24.51 -16.25 7.41
C THR A 182 -23.67 -16.02 6.16
N GLU A 183 -22.50 -15.41 6.28
CA GLU A 183 -21.59 -15.18 5.14
C GLU A 183 -21.03 -16.50 4.60
N VAL A 184 -20.68 -17.44 5.49
CA VAL A 184 -20.22 -18.78 5.09
C VAL A 184 -21.33 -19.53 4.35
N GLU A 185 -22.57 -19.47 4.83
CA GLU A 185 -23.73 -20.07 4.18
C GLU A 185 -24.01 -19.45 2.81
N MET A 186 -23.91 -18.12 2.67
CA MET A 186 -24.07 -17.43 1.40
C MET A 186 -23.01 -17.83 0.36
N LEU A 187 -21.76 -18.03 0.78
CA LEU A 187 -20.65 -18.32 -0.12
C LEU A 187 -20.48 -19.81 -0.44
N PHE A 188 -20.76 -20.70 0.53
CA PHE A 188 -20.43 -22.12 0.43
C PHE A 188 -21.65 -23.06 0.57
N GLY A 189 -22.85 -22.51 0.78
CA GLY A 189 -24.10 -23.28 0.86
C GLY A 189 -24.06 -24.36 1.94
N ASP A 190 -24.45 -25.59 1.58
CA ASP A 190 -24.55 -26.72 2.52
C ASP A 190 -23.23 -27.09 3.21
N LYS A 191 -22.08 -26.71 2.64
CA LYS A 191 -20.77 -26.98 3.25
C LYS A 191 -20.51 -26.12 4.49
N ALA A 192 -21.27 -25.05 4.70
CA ALA A 192 -21.21 -24.24 5.91
C ALA A 192 -21.50 -25.05 7.18
N LYS A 193 -22.40 -26.05 7.10
CA LYS A 193 -22.71 -26.95 8.24
C LYS A 193 -21.49 -27.73 8.73
N ALA A 194 -20.55 -28.05 7.85
CA ALA A 194 -19.33 -28.75 8.23
C ALA A 194 -18.41 -27.87 9.11
N VAL A 195 -18.49 -26.55 8.97
CA VAL A 195 -17.71 -25.57 9.75
C VAL A 195 -18.19 -25.49 11.20
N GLU A 196 -19.43 -25.86 11.50
CA GLU A 196 -19.95 -25.88 12.88
C GLU A 196 -19.18 -26.86 13.78
N THR A 197 -18.62 -27.93 13.19
CA THR A 197 -17.77 -28.88 13.92
C THR A 197 -16.48 -28.24 14.45
N LEU A 198 -16.09 -27.08 13.92
CA LEU A 198 -14.90 -26.36 14.35
C LEU A 198 -15.04 -25.73 15.73
N ALA A 199 -16.26 -25.51 16.22
CA ALA A 199 -16.50 -24.92 17.53
C ALA A 199 -16.02 -25.82 18.69
N ALA A 200 -15.87 -27.12 18.45
CA ALA A 200 -15.53 -28.13 19.46
C ALA A 200 -14.12 -28.73 19.29
N GLY A 201 -13.34 -28.32 18.29
CA GLY A 201 -12.07 -28.94 17.94
C GLY A 201 -10.85 -28.02 18.03
N ASP A 202 -9.68 -28.61 18.30
CA ASP A 202 -8.39 -27.95 18.14
C ASP A 202 -7.78 -28.36 16.79
N PHE A 203 -7.51 -27.39 15.93
CA PHE A 203 -7.07 -27.62 14.55
C PHE A 203 -5.66 -27.09 14.31
N GLY A 204 -4.86 -26.95 15.37
CA GLY A 204 -3.45 -26.60 15.29
C GLY A 204 -3.21 -25.09 15.25
N VAL A 205 -2.79 -24.57 14.10
CA VAL A 205 -2.32 -23.17 13.99
C VAL A 205 -3.42 -22.21 14.37
N ARG A 206 -3.17 -21.35 15.34
CA ARG A 206 -4.06 -20.28 15.75
C ARG A 206 -3.79 -19.03 14.91
N GLY A 207 -4.86 -18.28 14.65
CA GLY A 207 -4.83 -17.11 13.78
C GLY A 207 -4.82 -15.83 14.58
N THR A 208 -4.49 -14.73 13.91
CA THR A 208 -4.68 -13.41 14.50
C THR A 208 -6.12 -13.01 14.28
N ALA A 209 -6.85 -12.75 15.36
CA ALA A 209 -8.12 -12.04 15.26
C ALA A 209 -7.84 -10.64 14.66
N PRO A 210 -8.49 -10.23 13.53
CA PRO A 210 -8.28 -8.94 12.92
C PRO A 210 -8.60 -7.81 13.90
N TYR A 211 -8.11 -6.62 13.57
CA TYR A 211 -8.36 -5.39 14.34
C TYR A 211 -9.86 -5.17 14.65
N ALA A 212 -10.73 -5.57 13.72
CA ALA A 212 -12.19 -5.53 13.82
C ALA A 212 -12.78 -6.37 14.97
N LEU A 213 -12.06 -7.38 15.47
CA LEU A 213 -12.46 -8.16 16.64
C LEU A 213 -11.98 -7.51 17.96
N GLY A 214 -11.59 -6.24 17.95
CA GLY A 214 -11.32 -5.43 19.15
C GLY A 214 -10.17 -5.94 20.03
N ARG A 215 -9.31 -6.80 19.49
CA ARG A 215 -8.19 -7.44 20.20
C ARG A 215 -6.83 -6.74 19.93
N GLY A 216 -6.83 -5.68 19.12
CA GLY A 216 -5.65 -4.87 18.76
C GLY A 216 -4.56 -5.65 18.02
N ALA A 217 -3.45 -4.99 17.64
CA ALA A 217 -2.30 -5.65 17.02
C ALA A 217 -1.68 -6.77 17.89
N ARG A 218 -2.02 -6.82 19.18
CA ARG A 218 -1.62 -7.88 20.13
C ARG A 218 -2.60 -9.05 20.22
N GLY A 219 -3.57 -9.15 19.32
CA GLY A 219 -4.71 -10.05 19.48
C GLY A 219 -4.31 -11.47 19.86
N GLU A 220 -4.99 -11.97 20.90
CA GLU A 220 -4.88 -13.36 21.36
C GLU A 220 -4.98 -14.29 20.15
N GLU A 221 -4.16 -15.33 20.15
CA GLU A 221 -4.22 -16.39 19.16
C GLU A 221 -5.56 -17.13 19.31
N VAL A 222 -6.47 -16.90 18.37
CA VAL A 222 -7.78 -17.54 18.33
C VAL A 222 -7.73 -18.74 17.38
N GLY A 223 -8.42 -19.82 17.74
CA GLY A 223 -8.56 -21.00 16.88
C GLY A 223 -9.38 -20.71 15.62
N TYR A 224 -9.97 -21.74 15.02
CA TYR A 224 -10.82 -21.57 13.83
C TYR A 224 -12.23 -21.01 14.12
N TYR A 225 -12.56 -20.77 15.38
CA TYR A 225 -13.86 -20.23 15.81
C TYR A 225 -13.66 -19.28 17.01
N ASP A 226 -14.26 -18.08 16.94
CA ASP A 226 -14.39 -17.14 18.07
C ASP A 226 -15.81 -17.23 18.64
N ALA A 227 -15.94 -17.86 19.80
CA ALA A 227 -17.22 -18.02 20.49
C ALA A 227 -17.82 -16.70 20.98
N GLN A 228 -17.03 -15.64 21.23
CA GLN A 228 -17.56 -14.36 21.71
C GLN A 228 -18.32 -13.61 20.62
N ARG A 229 -17.97 -13.82 19.35
CA ARG A 229 -18.51 -13.09 18.20
C ARG A 229 -19.17 -13.96 17.15
N GLU A 230 -19.17 -15.27 17.36
CA GLU A 230 -19.75 -16.28 16.47
C GLU A 230 -19.20 -16.19 15.03
N VAL A 231 -17.90 -15.93 14.91
CA VAL A 231 -17.19 -15.86 13.62
C VAL A 231 -16.27 -17.06 13.44
N TYR A 232 -16.22 -17.56 12.21
CA TYR A 232 -15.36 -18.65 11.77
C TYR A 232 -14.18 -18.11 10.97
N ARG A 233 -13.00 -18.68 11.20
CA ARG A 233 -11.82 -18.38 10.40
C ARG A 233 -11.81 -19.27 9.16
N ILE A 234 -11.76 -18.66 7.99
CA ILE A 234 -11.64 -19.32 6.70
C ILE A 234 -10.33 -18.90 6.06
N VAL A 235 -9.54 -19.88 5.65
CA VAL A 235 -8.29 -19.65 4.94
C VAL A 235 -8.57 -19.79 3.44
N GLU A 236 -8.42 -18.69 2.72
CA GLU A 236 -8.37 -18.70 1.27
C GLU A 236 -6.91 -18.90 0.84
N VAL A 237 -6.63 -19.93 0.04
CA VAL A 237 -5.30 -20.18 -0.51
C VAL A 237 -5.36 -20.11 -2.02
N GLN A 238 -4.56 -19.21 -2.59
CA GLN A 238 -4.29 -19.15 -4.02
C GLN A 238 -2.97 -19.85 -4.29
N TYR A 239 -2.98 -20.86 -5.15
CA TYR A 239 -1.82 -21.74 -5.35
C TYR A 239 -1.64 -22.12 -6.81
N ARG A 240 -0.42 -22.51 -7.18
CA ARG A 240 -0.07 -22.90 -8.56
C ARG A 240 -0.06 -24.42 -8.72
N GLU A 241 -0.75 -24.90 -9.75
CA GLU A 241 -0.68 -26.30 -10.17
C GLU A 241 -0.36 -26.44 -11.67
N PRO A 242 0.44 -27.44 -12.06
CA PRO A 242 0.76 -27.65 -13.46
C PRO A 242 -0.51 -27.99 -14.26
N ALA A 243 -0.82 -27.18 -15.26
CA ALA A 243 -1.95 -27.39 -16.16
C ALA A 243 -1.49 -27.32 -17.62
N LYS A 244 -2.17 -28.07 -18.48
CA LYS A 244 -1.97 -28.00 -19.93
C LYS A 244 -2.59 -26.72 -20.46
N GLN A 245 -1.77 -25.88 -21.08
CA GLN A 245 -2.19 -24.67 -21.79
C GLN A 245 -2.05 -24.92 -23.29
N TRP A 246 -3.10 -24.59 -24.03
CA TRP A 246 -3.12 -24.66 -25.48
C TRP A 246 -2.65 -23.32 -26.05
N ARG A 247 -1.63 -23.37 -26.91
CA ARG A 247 -1.22 -22.22 -27.74
C ARG A 247 -1.81 -22.37 -29.14
N LEU A 248 -2.42 -21.30 -29.60
CA LEU A 248 -3.19 -21.26 -30.84
C LEU A 248 -2.63 -20.18 -31.74
N ARG A 249 -2.55 -20.49 -33.03
CA ARG A 249 -2.36 -19.47 -34.04
C ARG A 249 -3.71 -19.12 -34.65
N LEU A 250 -4.12 -17.86 -34.49
CA LEU A 250 -5.28 -17.31 -35.16
C LEU A 250 -4.99 -17.17 -36.67
N ALA A 251 -6.05 -17.04 -37.48
CA ALA A 251 -5.94 -16.91 -38.94
C ALA A 251 -5.13 -15.67 -39.38
N ASP A 252 -5.00 -14.68 -38.50
CA ASP A 252 -4.19 -13.47 -38.68
C ASP A 252 -2.73 -13.63 -38.23
N GLY A 253 -2.30 -14.84 -37.87
CA GLY A 253 -0.93 -15.16 -37.45
C GLY A 253 -0.63 -14.91 -35.96
N ARG A 254 -1.58 -14.44 -35.16
CA ARG A 254 -1.36 -14.15 -33.73
C ARG A 254 -1.37 -15.40 -32.86
N LEU A 255 -0.51 -15.42 -31.85
CA LEU A 255 -0.46 -16.46 -30.83
C LEU A 255 -1.36 -16.11 -29.64
N VAL A 256 -2.36 -16.94 -29.36
CA VAL A 256 -3.23 -16.84 -28.18
C VAL A 256 -3.08 -18.09 -27.34
N SER A 257 -2.96 -17.94 -26.03
CA SER A 257 -2.94 -19.05 -25.10
C SER A 257 -4.25 -19.15 -24.32
N THR A 258 -4.72 -20.37 -24.06
CA THR A 258 -5.89 -20.59 -23.22
C THR A 258 -5.79 -21.91 -22.47
N PHE A 259 -6.46 -21.98 -21.31
CA PHE A 259 -6.66 -23.19 -20.54
C PHE A 259 -8.03 -23.82 -20.78
N ASP A 260 -8.85 -23.25 -21.66
CA ASP A 260 -10.18 -23.77 -21.97
C ASP A 260 -10.22 -24.34 -23.40
N LYS A 261 -10.40 -25.66 -23.48
CA LYS A 261 -10.51 -26.38 -24.75
C LYS A 261 -11.75 -25.97 -25.55
N ALA A 262 -12.82 -25.49 -24.90
CA ALA A 262 -14.05 -25.06 -25.57
C ALA A 262 -13.86 -23.73 -26.31
N LYS A 263 -13.09 -22.79 -25.75
CA LYS A 263 -12.71 -21.54 -26.42
C LYS A 263 -11.95 -21.76 -27.74
N LEU A 264 -11.33 -22.93 -27.93
CA LEU A 264 -10.63 -23.31 -29.17
C LEU A 264 -11.57 -23.40 -30.38
N ARG A 265 -12.76 -24.00 -30.19
CA ARG A 265 -13.72 -24.22 -31.28
C ARG A 265 -14.37 -22.93 -31.76
N LEU A 266 -14.50 -21.96 -30.87
CA LEU A 266 -15.15 -20.67 -31.15
C LEU A 266 -14.30 -19.73 -32.01
N ARG A 267 -12.99 -19.98 -32.16
CA ARG A 267 -12.05 -19.08 -32.87
C ARG A 267 -11.49 -19.63 -34.18
N GLY A 268 -11.92 -20.81 -34.64
CA GLY A 268 -11.41 -21.43 -35.87
C GLY A 268 -9.88 -21.62 -35.88
N ALA A 269 -9.25 -21.64 -34.71
CA ALA A 269 -7.81 -21.56 -34.56
C ALA A 269 -7.17 -22.95 -34.67
N VAL A 270 -5.97 -23.02 -35.27
CA VAL A 270 -5.19 -24.26 -35.34
C VAL A 270 -4.37 -24.39 -34.05
N VAL A 271 -4.47 -25.54 -33.39
CA VAL A 271 -3.66 -25.87 -32.20
C VAL A 271 -2.22 -26.09 -32.64
N GLU A 272 -1.31 -25.25 -32.15
CA GLU A 272 0.11 -25.32 -32.52
C GLU A 272 0.91 -26.16 -31.51
N GLU A 273 0.70 -25.92 -30.21
CA GLU A 273 1.49 -26.56 -29.15
C GLU A 273 0.67 -26.70 -27.84
N ILE A 274 0.88 -27.80 -27.13
CA ILE A 274 0.37 -27.99 -25.75
C ILE A 274 1.56 -27.88 -24.81
N VAL A 275 1.57 -26.82 -23.98
CA VAL A 275 2.64 -26.57 -23.01
C VAL A 275 2.10 -26.76 -21.60
N THR A 276 2.88 -27.37 -20.72
CA THR A 276 2.53 -27.45 -19.30
C THR A 276 3.03 -26.20 -18.60
N VAL A 277 2.14 -25.40 -18.05
CA VAL A 277 2.44 -24.16 -17.33
C VAL A 277 1.72 -24.15 -15.98
N PRO A 278 2.23 -23.44 -14.97
CA PRO A 278 1.51 -23.30 -13.70
C PRO A 278 0.22 -22.51 -13.91
N ARG A 279 -0.92 -23.06 -13.49
CA ARG A 279 -2.22 -22.39 -13.42
C ARG A 279 -2.60 -22.10 -11.98
N VAL A 280 -3.03 -20.87 -11.71
CA VAL A 280 -3.48 -20.45 -10.39
C VAL A 280 -4.87 -21.03 -10.10
N HIS A 281 -5.00 -21.65 -8.93
CA HIS A 281 -6.23 -22.16 -8.35
C HIS A 281 -6.50 -21.45 -7.04
N VAL A 282 -7.76 -21.38 -6.64
CA VAL A 282 -8.18 -20.89 -5.33
C VAL A 282 -8.88 -22.02 -4.59
N ALA A 283 -8.53 -22.20 -3.33
CA ALA A 283 -9.20 -23.12 -2.42
C ALA A 283 -9.53 -22.43 -1.11
N TYR A 284 -10.63 -22.85 -0.50
CA TYR A 284 -11.10 -22.35 0.79
C TYR A 284 -11.17 -23.52 1.75
N PHE A 285 -10.53 -23.38 2.91
CA PHE A 285 -10.64 -24.38 3.98
C PHE A 285 -10.80 -23.72 5.34
N ALA A 286 -11.37 -24.47 6.28
CA ALA A 286 -11.49 -24.08 7.68
C ALA A 286 -11.19 -25.31 8.55
N GLY A 287 -10.11 -25.25 9.32
CA GLY A 287 -9.59 -26.41 10.06
C GLY A 287 -9.30 -27.59 9.14
N ASP A 288 -9.99 -28.70 9.38
CA ASP A 288 -9.91 -29.93 8.58
C ASP A 288 -11.05 -30.07 7.54
N VAL A 289 -11.71 -28.97 7.20
CA VAL A 289 -12.82 -28.93 6.25
C VAL A 289 -12.41 -28.16 4.99
N LEU A 290 -12.42 -28.84 3.83
CA LEU A 290 -12.31 -28.17 2.53
C LEU A 290 -13.68 -27.68 2.06
N LEU A 291 -13.83 -26.37 1.92
CA LEU A 291 -15.07 -25.71 1.52
C LEU A 291 -15.22 -25.65 0.00
N ASP A 292 -14.23 -25.15 -0.72
CA ASP A 292 -14.27 -25.08 -2.18
C ASP A 292 -12.86 -25.15 -2.76
N SER A 293 -12.74 -25.63 -4.00
CA SER A 293 -11.49 -25.62 -4.75
C SER A 293 -11.81 -25.55 -6.23
N LYS A 294 -11.27 -24.52 -6.90
CA LYS A 294 -11.49 -24.28 -8.32
C LYS A 294 -10.32 -23.52 -8.95
N PRO A 295 -10.10 -23.65 -10.27
CA PRO A 295 -9.18 -22.78 -10.98
C PRO A 295 -9.60 -21.32 -10.81
N LEU A 296 -8.65 -20.41 -10.66
CA LEU A 296 -8.95 -18.98 -10.62
C LEU A 296 -9.59 -18.58 -11.97
N ALA A 297 -10.70 -17.84 -11.90
CA ALA A 297 -11.50 -17.50 -13.07
C ALA A 297 -10.81 -16.49 -14.00
N TYR A 298 -9.77 -15.80 -13.53
CA TYR A 298 -9.15 -14.68 -14.23
C TYR A 298 -8.07 -15.12 -15.23
N GLU A 299 -8.08 -14.53 -16.42
CA GLU A 299 -7.15 -14.89 -17.51
C GLU A 299 -5.69 -14.46 -17.27
N HIS A 300 -5.43 -13.52 -16.35
CA HIS A 300 -4.06 -13.09 -16.04
C HIS A 300 -3.21 -14.17 -15.37
N ASN A 301 -3.82 -15.24 -14.84
CA ASN A 301 -3.12 -16.40 -14.25
C ASN A 301 -2.03 -16.01 -13.21
N SER A 302 -2.34 -14.99 -12.42
CA SER A 302 -1.53 -14.48 -11.31
C SER A 302 -2.40 -14.49 -10.04
N PHE A 303 -1.78 -14.39 -8.87
CA PHE A 303 -2.54 -14.20 -7.64
C PHE A 303 -3.30 -12.87 -7.67
N THR A 304 -4.46 -12.81 -7.02
CA THR A 304 -5.24 -11.58 -6.89
C THR A 304 -4.62 -10.61 -5.91
N LEU A 305 -3.89 -11.14 -4.93
CA LEU A 305 -3.15 -10.37 -3.94
C LEU A 305 -1.82 -9.89 -4.54
N VAL A 306 -1.74 -8.58 -4.81
CA VAL A 306 -0.56 -7.90 -5.34
C VAL A 306 0.25 -7.30 -4.18
N PRO A 307 1.51 -7.71 -4.00
CA PRO A 307 2.32 -7.22 -2.90
C PRO A 307 3.03 -5.91 -3.25
N PHE A 308 3.10 -5.00 -2.28
CA PHE A 308 4.11 -3.95 -2.22
C PHE A 308 5.14 -4.34 -1.15
N VAL A 309 6.35 -4.67 -1.58
CA VAL A 309 7.46 -4.99 -0.67
C VAL A 309 8.44 -3.83 -0.68
N TYR A 310 8.68 -3.20 0.47
CA TYR A 310 9.64 -2.11 0.56
C TYR A 310 11.08 -2.62 0.47
N LYS A 311 11.51 -3.43 1.45
CA LYS A 311 12.83 -4.06 1.50
C LYS A 311 12.71 -5.48 2.04
N ARG A 312 13.64 -6.35 1.64
CA ARG A 312 13.79 -7.70 2.20
C ARG A 312 15.11 -7.86 2.90
N HIS A 313 15.07 -8.48 4.07
CA HIS A 313 16.26 -8.77 4.84
C HIS A 313 17.06 -9.88 4.13
N ARG A 314 18.37 -9.66 3.96
CA ARG A 314 19.20 -10.48 3.04
C ARG A 314 19.34 -11.94 3.47
N SER A 315 19.37 -12.22 4.78
CA SER A 315 19.66 -13.55 5.30
C SER A 315 18.43 -14.45 5.36
N ASP A 316 17.30 -13.97 5.88
CA ASP A 316 16.06 -14.75 6.05
C ASP A 316 15.01 -14.46 4.97
N GLY A 317 15.07 -13.32 4.28
CA GLY A 317 14.15 -12.93 3.21
C GLY A 317 12.89 -12.22 3.69
N ARG A 318 12.76 -11.96 4.99
CA ARG A 318 11.56 -11.33 5.55
C ARG A 318 11.45 -9.87 5.06
N PRO A 319 10.25 -9.39 4.71
CA PRO A 319 10.07 -7.97 4.41
C PRO A 319 10.30 -7.13 5.67
N TYR A 320 10.73 -5.88 5.53
CA TYR A 320 10.84 -4.93 6.64
C TYR A 320 10.68 -3.49 6.16
N GLY A 321 10.12 -2.64 7.03
CA GLY A 321 9.83 -1.23 6.74
C GLY A 321 10.96 -0.27 7.12
N LEU A 322 10.77 1.02 6.83
CA LEU A 322 11.64 2.11 7.25
C LEU A 322 11.68 2.26 8.78
N VAL A 323 10.55 1.99 9.44
CA VAL A 323 10.38 2.21 10.89
C VAL A 323 11.37 1.36 11.69
N ARG A 324 11.68 0.13 11.23
CA ARG A 324 12.60 -0.81 11.89
C ARG A 324 13.85 -0.14 12.44
N ALA A 325 14.52 0.66 11.61
CA ALA A 325 15.81 1.22 11.94
C ALA A 325 15.71 2.45 12.89
N ALA A 326 14.54 3.07 12.98
CA ALA A 326 14.27 4.21 13.86
C ALA A 326 13.76 3.81 15.26
N ILE A 327 13.38 2.54 15.47
CA ILE A 327 12.82 2.05 16.75
C ILE A 327 13.78 2.29 17.91
N ASP A 328 15.06 1.91 17.77
CA ASP A 328 16.03 2.01 18.86
C ASP A 328 16.36 3.47 19.21
N PRO A 329 16.70 4.35 18.24
CA PRO A 329 16.86 5.79 18.51
C PRO A 329 15.61 6.43 19.13
N GLN A 330 14.40 6.04 18.70
CA GLN A 330 13.14 6.55 19.27
C GLN A 330 12.92 6.07 20.71
N ARG A 331 13.26 4.82 21.02
CA ARG A 331 13.20 4.26 22.37
C ARG A 331 14.20 4.97 23.29
N GLU A 332 15.40 5.23 22.79
CA GLU A 332 16.42 6.01 23.50
C GLU A 332 15.92 7.42 23.81
N LEU A 333 15.37 8.12 22.82
CA LEU A 333 14.83 9.46 22.96
C LEU A 333 13.77 9.54 24.06
N ASN A 334 12.78 8.64 24.03
CA ASN A 334 11.71 8.61 25.04
C ASN A 334 12.26 8.32 26.45
N LYS A 335 13.16 7.32 26.58
CA LYS A 335 13.79 6.97 27.86
C LYS A 335 14.59 8.14 28.44
N ARG A 336 15.36 8.83 27.60
CA ARG A 336 16.13 10.01 28.04
C ARG A 336 15.24 11.16 28.46
N ARG A 337 14.14 11.39 27.73
CA ARG A 337 13.16 12.42 28.07
C ARG A 337 12.53 12.17 29.43
N SER A 338 12.05 10.95 29.67
CA SER A 338 11.48 10.54 30.96
C SER A 338 12.51 10.69 32.10
N LYS A 339 13.75 10.21 31.88
CA LYS A 339 14.82 10.31 32.86
C LYS A 339 15.23 11.75 33.15
N ALA A 340 15.35 12.60 32.14
CA ALA A 340 15.68 14.02 32.30
C ALA A 340 14.60 14.75 33.11
N MET A 341 13.32 14.51 32.80
CA MET A 341 12.20 15.07 33.57
C MET A 341 12.21 14.61 35.03
N HIS A 342 12.51 13.34 35.27
CA HIS A 342 12.66 12.85 36.63
C HIS A 342 13.83 13.53 37.37
N MET A 343 15.01 13.61 36.76
CA MET A 343 16.17 14.28 37.38
C MET A 343 15.92 15.75 37.71
N LEU A 344 15.14 16.46 36.87
CA LEU A 344 14.76 17.86 37.12
C LEU A 344 13.76 18.01 38.27
N ASN A 345 12.93 17.00 38.51
CA ASN A 345 11.90 17.01 39.56
C ASN A 345 12.38 16.39 40.88
N THR A 346 13.47 15.63 40.87
CA THR A 346 14.03 15.01 42.07
C THR A 346 15.22 15.79 42.63
N ALA A 347 15.27 15.94 43.95
CA ALA A 347 16.43 16.44 44.67
C ALA A 347 16.93 15.37 45.66
N GLN A 348 18.24 15.26 45.81
CA GLN A 348 18.85 14.46 46.87
C GLN A 348 19.26 15.36 48.03
N VAL A 349 19.05 14.89 49.26
CA VAL A 349 19.44 15.62 50.46
C VAL A 349 20.49 14.81 51.21
N ILE A 350 21.65 15.42 51.45
CA ILE A 350 22.70 14.89 52.31
C ILE A 350 22.69 15.75 53.57
N ALA A 351 22.35 15.17 54.70
CA ALA A 351 22.26 15.87 55.97
C ALA A 351 22.75 14.99 57.11
N ASP A 352 23.24 15.62 58.18
CA ASP A 352 23.51 14.92 59.44
C ASP A 352 22.20 14.37 60.04
N ILE A 353 22.27 13.25 60.76
CA ILE A 353 21.08 12.55 61.32
C ILE A 353 20.18 13.49 62.13
N ASP A 354 20.77 14.45 62.86
CA ASP A 354 20.04 15.41 63.73
C ASP A 354 19.85 16.81 63.11
N ALA A 355 20.05 16.98 61.80
CA ALA A 355 20.04 18.30 61.15
C ALA A 355 18.65 18.99 61.13
N VAL A 356 17.57 18.20 61.13
CA VAL A 356 16.17 18.64 61.06
C VAL A 356 15.30 17.95 62.11
N GLU A 357 14.06 18.41 62.31
CA GLU A 357 13.10 17.77 63.23
C GLU A 357 12.46 16.52 62.64
N ASP A 358 12.02 16.59 61.37
CA ASP A 358 11.41 15.47 60.66
C ASP A 358 12.02 15.30 59.26
N PRO A 359 12.72 14.17 59.00
CA PRO A 359 13.26 13.84 57.68
C PRO A 359 12.20 13.78 56.58
N ASN A 360 10.95 13.40 56.88
CA ASN A 360 9.89 13.31 55.86
C ASN A 360 9.42 14.70 55.40
N THR A 361 9.36 15.65 56.33
CA THR A 361 9.06 17.05 56.02
C THR A 361 10.20 17.69 55.23
N LEU A 362 11.45 17.40 55.60
CA LEU A 362 12.62 17.80 54.81
C LEU A 362 12.57 17.28 53.37
N ALA A 363 12.23 15.99 53.17
CA ALA A 363 12.14 15.40 51.84
C ALA A 363 11.05 16.05 50.97
N ARG A 364 9.87 16.34 51.55
CA ARG A 364 8.76 17.01 50.84
C ARG A 364 9.11 18.45 50.46
N GLU A 365 9.72 19.20 51.38
CA GLU A 365 10.14 20.59 51.12
C GLU A 365 11.29 20.64 50.11
N ALA A 366 12.24 19.70 50.15
CA ALA A 366 13.34 19.64 49.19
C ALA A 366 12.88 19.35 47.75
N ALA A 367 11.76 18.64 47.59
CA ALA A 367 11.15 18.37 46.28
C ALA A 367 10.41 19.58 45.70
N ARG A 368 10.06 20.58 46.51
CA ARG A 368 9.36 21.78 46.06
C ARG A 368 10.34 22.83 45.51
N PRO A 369 10.04 23.45 44.35
CA PRO A 369 10.84 24.56 43.83
C PRO A 369 10.93 25.76 44.79
N ASP A 370 9.87 26.01 45.55
CA ASP A 370 9.68 27.10 46.52
C ASP A 370 9.86 26.68 47.99
N GLY A 371 10.37 25.46 48.23
CA GLY A 371 10.46 24.91 49.58
C GLY A 371 11.47 25.64 50.48
N ILE A 372 11.12 25.81 51.75
CA ILE A 372 11.98 26.45 52.77
C ILE A 372 12.42 25.38 53.77
N ILE A 373 13.73 25.22 53.92
CA ILE A 373 14.32 24.24 54.82
C ILE A 373 15.10 24.95 55.92
N LEU A 374 14.70 24.72 57.17
CA LEU A 374 15.37 25.22 58.36
C LEU A 374 16.27 24.11 58.94
N LYS A 375 17.53 24.44 59.22
CA LYS A 375 18.51 23.51 59.81
C LYS A 375 18.97 23.97 61.19
N ARG A 376 19.33 23.02 62.06
CA ARG A 376 19.93 23.36 63.37
C ARG A 376 21.32 23.99 63.21
N ALA A 377 21.66 24.87 64.14
CA ALA A 377 22.97 25.53 64.16
C ALA A 377 24.11 24.50 64.29
N GLY A 378 25.16 24.65 63.48
CA GLY A 378 26.35 23.77 63.49
C GLY A 378 26.21 22.45 62.75
N LYS A 379 25.07 22.15 62.10
CA LYS A 379 24.84 20.92 61.33
C LYS A 379 24.98 21.14 59.82
N ASP A 380 25.47 20.13 59.09
CA ASP A 380 25.57 20.17 57.63
C ASP A 380 24.26 19.68 56.97
N LEU A 381 23.86 20.37 55.92
CA LEU A 381 22.71 20.04 55.09
C LEU A 381 22.98 20.56 53.68
N ARG A 382 23.03 19.64 52.73
CA ARG A 382 23.31 19.90 51.31
C ARG A 382 22.20 19.30 50.47
N ILE A 383 21.69 20.09 49.53
CA ILE A 383 20.71 19.63 48.55
C ILE A 383 21.45 19.54 47.22
N LEU A 384 21.56 18.31 46.71
CA LEU A 384 22.13 18.04 45.40
C LEU A 384 20.98 17.95 44.39
N ARG A 385 20.98 18.87 43.43
CA ARG A 385 20.12 18.81 42.25
C ARG A 385 20.95 18.34 41.08
N ASN A 386 20.55 17.25 40.43
CA ASN A 386 21.30 16.64 39.34
C ASN A 386 21.08 17.36 37.99
N THR A 387 21.10 18.69 38.00
CA THR A 387 20.79 19.54 36.84
C THR A 387 21.80 19.31 35.71
N ASP A 388 23.09 19.15 36.03
CA ASP A 388 24.14 18.92 35.02
C ASP A 388 23.93 17.60 34.27
N LEU A 389 23.53 16.54 34.99
CA LEU A 389 23.19 15.26 34.37
C LEU A 389 21.95 15.39 33.49
N ALA A 390 20.95 16.18 33.91
CA ALA A 390 19.76 16.44 33.10
C ALA A 390 20.11 17.18 31.80
N VAL A 391 21.00 18.17 31.84
CA VAL A 391 21.52 18.87 30.65
C VAL A 391 22.25 17.88 29.73
N GLY A 392 23.09 17.01 30.28
CA GLY A 392 23.75 15.94 29.53
C GLY A 392 22.74 15.00 28.84
N GLN A 393 21.65 14.62 29.51
CA GLN A 393 20.58 13.82 28.89
C GLN A 393 19.91 14.54 27.71
N VAL A 394 19.69 15.86 27.81
CA VAL A 394 19.10 16.67 26.73
C VAL A 394 20.01 16.71 25.50
N GLN A 395 21.32 16.87 25.68
CA GLN A 395 22.28 16.86 24.57
C GLN A 395 22.30 15.52 23.82
N VAL A 396 22.29 14.40 24.54
CA VAL A 396 22.23 13.07 23.91
C VAL A 396 20.87 12.83 23.26
N MET A 397 19.78 13.36 23.84
CA MET A 397 18.45 13.29 23.22
C MET A 397 18.38 14.04 21.89
N GLU A 398 19.07 15.18 21.76
CA GLU A 398 19.21 15.87 20.47
C GLU A 398 19.99 15.03 19.45
N GLN A 399 21.00 14.29 19.89
CA GLN A 399 21.72 13.36 19.01
C GLN A 399 20.81 12.22 18.55
N ALA A 400 20.07 11.57 19.46
CA ALA A 400 19.11 10.53 19.11
C ALA A 400 18.04 11.06 18.12
N ALA A 401 17.60 12.30 18.27
CA ALA A 401 16.69 12.93 17.33
C ALA A 401 17.31 13.13 15.93
N ARG A 402 18.61 13.38 15.83
CA ARG A 402 19.37 13.43 14.56
C ARG A 402 19.54 12.04 13.96
N ASP A 403 19.90 11.05 14.77
CA ASP A 403 20.05 9.66 14.34
C ASP A 403 18.76 9.11 13.72
N ILE A 404 17.59 9.48 14.26
CA ILE A 404 16.29 9.16 13.64
C ILE A 404 16.17 9.72 12.21
N GLN A 405 16.65 10.94 11.96
CA GLN A 405 16.59 11.55 10.62
C GLN A 405 17.55 10.87 9.66
N ASP A 406 18.77 10.63 10.12
CA ASP A 406 19.84 10.02 9.31
C ASP A 406 19.45 8.61 8.86
N VAL A 407 18.81 7.85 9.75
CA VAL A 407 18.39 6.48 9.48
C VAL A 407 17.14 6.40 8.59
N ILE A 408 16.14 7.26 8.81
CA ILE A 408 14.94 7.29 7.96
C ILE A 408 15.25 7.93 6.59
N GLY A 409 16.23 8.84 6.54
CA GLY A 409 16.56 9.63 5.36
C GLY A 409 15.54 10.73 5.06
N VAL A 410 14.72 11.12 6.04
CA VAL A 410 13.76 12.25 5.93
C VAL A 410 14.16 13.32 6.95
N TYR A 411 14.71 14.41 6.44
CA TYR A 411 15.18 15.55 7.25
C TYR A 411 14.06 16.55 7.52
N ASP A 412 14.15 17.26 8.65
CA ASP A 412 13.12 18.21 9.07
C ASP A 412 12.94 19.38 8.07
N GLU A 413 13.99 19.75 7.33
CA GLU A 413 13.93 20.75 6.26
C GLU A 413 13.08 20.28 5.07
N ALA A 414 13.04 18.97 4.80
CA ALA A 414 12.19 18.40 3.75
C ALA A 414 10.70 18.47 4.13
N ILE A 415 10.40 18.58 5.44
CA ILE A 415 9.06 18.72 6.00
C ILE A 415 8.68 20.21 6.15
N GLY A 416 9.58 21.15 5.80
CA GLY A 416 9.35 22.59 5.93
C GLY A 416 9.50 23.12 7.36
N LYS A 417 10.13 22.36 8.27
CA LYS A 417 10.45 22.86 9.61
C LYS A 417 11.71 23.73 9.56
N PRO A 418 11.74 24.86 10.28
CA PRO A 418 12.94 25.68 10.39
C PRO A 418 14.04 24.85 11.08
N SER A 419 15.21 24.74 10.45
CA SER A 419 16.38 24.10 11.02
C SER A 419 17.53 25.11 11.19
N ASN A 420 18.58 24.70 11.91
CA ASN A 420 19.80 25.51 12.08
C ASN A 420 20.67 25.59 10.80
N ALA A 421 20.22 25.03 9.67
CA ALA A 421 20.92 25.14 8.40
C ALA A 421 20.80 26.57 7.85
N THR A 422 21.91 27.31 7.87
CA THR A 422 21.97 28.73 7.45
C THR A 422 22.22 28.93 5.96
N SER A 423 22.57 27.89 5.21
CA SER A 423 22.86 27.97 3.77
C SER A 423 21.76 27.33 2.93
N GLY A 424 21.19 28.11 2.00
CA GLY A 424 20.21 27.60 1.03
C GLY A 424 20.73 26.43 0.20
N VAL A 425 22.05 26.36 -0.05
CA VAL A 425 22.69 25.23 -0.75
C VAL A 425 22.63 23.95 0.10
N ALA A 426 22.87 24.06 1.41
CA ALA A 426 22.82 22.91 2.31
C ALA A 426 21.37 22.38 2.46
N ILE A 427 20.39 23.28 2.50
CA ILE A 427 18.96 22.92 2.51
C ILE A 427 18.60 22.16 1.21
N GLN A 428 19.00 22.69 0.06
CA GLN A 428 18.74 22.06 -1.24
C GLN A 428 19.41 20.68 -1.36
N GLN A 429 20.65 20.53 -0.89
CA GLN A 429 21.35 19.24 -0.87
C GLN A 429 20.65 18.21 0.03
N ARG A 430 20.13 18.62 1.20
CA ARG A 430 19.38 17.71 2.10
C ARG A 430 18.04 17.30 1.51
N GLN A 431 17.34 18.23 0.84
CA GLN A 431 16.11 17.91 0.11
C GLN A 431 16.38 16.90 -1.01
N MET A 432 17.44 17.09 -1.79
CA MET A 432 17.86 16.14 -2.83
C MET A 432 18.25 14.78 -2.24
N ALA A 433 19.04 14.75 -1.17
CA ALA A 433 19.44 13.50 -0.51
C ALA A 433 18.22 12.72 0.04
N GLY A 434 17.23 13.43 0.58
CA GLY A 434 15.95 12.84 0.99
C GLY A 434 15.22 12.20 -0.18
N GLN A 435 15.10 12.90 -1.30
CA GLN A 435 14.48 12.36 -2.51
C GLN A 435 15.20 11.10 -3.04
N LEU A 436 16.54 11.11 -3.07
CA LEU A 436 17.33 9.97 -3.54
C LEU A 436 17.11 8.71 -2.70
N ASN A 437 17.04 8.83 -1.37
CA ASN A 437 16.79 7.69 -0.49
C ASN A 437 15.38 7.09 -0.69
N GLN A 438 14.42 7.92 -1.09
CA GLN A 438 13.03 7.54 -1.29
C GLN A 438 12.79 6.85 -2.65
N MET A 439 13.70 7.02 -3.63
CA MET A 439 13.52 6.48 -4.99
C MET A 439 13.27 4.97 -5.01
N PHE A 440 13.95 4.19 -4.15
CA PHE A 440 13.74 2.74 -4.08
C PHE A 440 12.31 2.36 -3.64
N ALA A 441 11.69 3.16 -2.76
CA ALA A 441 10.30 2.94 -2.37
C ALA A 441 9.36 3.16 -3.58
N PHE A 442 9.60 4.24 -4.34
CA PHE A 442 8.81 4.58 -5.52
C PHE A 442 9.01 3.59 -6.67
N ASP A 443 10.20 3.00 -6.84
CA ASP A 443 10.42 1.94 -7.82
C ASP A 443 9.63 0.67 -7.49
N MET A 444 9.58 0.28 -6.20
CA MET A 444 8.73 -0.83 -5.77
C MET A 444 7.24 -0.51 -5.91
N LEU A 445 6.85 0.76 -5.73
CA LEU A 445 5.47 1.20 -5.96
C LEU A 445 5.10 1.16 -7.45
N ARG A 446 6.03 1.56 -8.34
CA ARG A 446 5.89 1.40 -9.79
C ARG A 446 5.74 -0.06 -10.19
N LEU A 447 6.47 -0.97 -9.54
CA LEU A 447 6.33 -2.41 -9.74
C LEU A 447 4.92 -2.91 -9.39
N LEU A 448 4.39 -2.52 -8.21
CA LEU A 448 3.00 -2.82 -7.83
C LEU A 448 2.01 -2.28 -8.86
N LYS A 449 2.14 -1.01 -9.26
CA LYS A 449 1.23 -0.39 -10.24
C LYS A 449 1.31 -1.06 -11.62
N LYS A 450 2.49 -1.55 -12.01
CA LYS A 450 2.66 -2.32 -13.25
C LYS A 450 1.96 -3.68 -13.18
N GLN A 451 2.08 -4.40 -12.06
CA GLN A 451 1.35 -5.67 -11.86
C GLN A 451 -0.16 -5.44 -11.86
N LEU A 452 -0.61 -4.40 -11.14
CA LEU A 452 -2.00 -3.98 -11.11
C LEU A 452 -2.52 -3.68 -12.52
N GLY A 453 -1.79 -2.89 -13.31
CA GLY A 453 -2.18 -2.58 -14.70
C GLY A 453 -2.27 -3.81 -15.60
N LEU A 454 -1.38 -4.80 -15.44
CA LEU A 454 -1.48 -6.05 -16.20
C LEU A 454 -2.74 -6.85 -15.83
N GLN A 455 -3.12 -6.87 -14.56
CA GLN A 455 -4.32 -7.58 -14.09
C GLN A 455 -5.61 -6.84 -14.47
N VAL A 456 -5.64 -5.51 -14.31
CA VAL A 456 -6.76 -4.67 -14.76
C VAL A 456 -6.99 -4.85 -16.26
N LEU A 457 -5.93 -4.84 -17.07
CA LEU A 457 -6.03 -5.09 -18.52
C LEU A 457 -6.68 -6.44 -18.83
N ALA A 458 -6.26 -7.50 -18.15
CA ALA A 458 -6.82 -8.82 -18.35
C ALA A 458 -8.30 -8.91 -17.92
N LEU A 459 -8.65 -8.30 -16.78
CA LEU A 459 -10.03 -8.28 -16.29
C LEU A 459 -10.96 -7.46 -17.18
N VAL A 460 -10.51 -6.29 -17.64
CA VAL A 460 -11.26 -5.45 -18.57
C VAL A 460 -11.52 -6.22 -19.87
N ARG A 461 -10.50 -6.86 -20.45
CA ARG A 461 -10.67 -7.68 -21.66
C ARG A 461 -11.63 -8.86 -21.47
N GLN A 462 -11.59 -9.49 -20.31
CA GLN A 462 -12.39 -10.68 -20.03
C GLN A 462 -13.86 -10.34 -19.74
N TYR A 463 -14.15 -9.24 -19.05
CA TYR A 463 -15.49 -8.97 -18.50
C TYR A 463 -16.20 -7.75 -19.13
N PHE A 464 -15.49 -6.79 -19.74
CA PHE A 464 -16.10 -5.60 -20.37
C PHE A 464 -16.49 -5.90 -21.82
N THR A 465 -17.44 -6.82 -22.00
CA THR A 465 -17.86 -7.33 -23.31
C THR A 465 -19.15 -6.73 -23.85
N GLU A 466 -19.90 -6.02 -23.01
CA GLU A 466 -21.17 -5.39 -23.37
C GLU A 466 -20.98 -3.99 -23.99
N GLU A 467 -22.02 -3.48 -24.66
CA GLU A 467 -22.06 -2.09 -25.14
C GLU A 467 -22.16 -1.15 -23.93
N MET A 468 -21.09 -0.40 -23.65
CA MET A 468 -21.02 0.49 -22.50
C MET A 468 -20.73 1.92 -22.93
N VAL A 469 -21.45 2.87 -22.35
CA VAL A 469 -21.14 4.31 -22.46
C VAL A 469 -20.56 4.76 -21.14
N ILE A 470 -19.26 4.97 -21.12
CA ILE A 470 -18.52 5.39 -19.94
C ILE A 470 -18.27 6.89 -20.06
N LYS A 471 -18.64 7.63 -19.01
CA LYS A 471 -18.28 9.03 -18.88
C LYS A 471 -17.11 9.11 -17.93
N ILE A 472 -16.00 9.63 -18.41
CA ILE A 472 -14.81 9.88 -17.61
C ILE A 472 -14.72 11.37 -17.40
N THR A 473 -14.65 11.77 -16.15
CA THR A 473 -14.35 13.14 -15.81
C THR A 473 -12.84 13.23 -15.71
N ASP A 474 -12.17 13.53 -16.83
CA ASP A 474 -10.81 14.03 -16.68
C ASP A 474 -10.89 15.28 -15.79
N THR A 475 -9.85 15.50 -14.99
CA THR A 475 -9.63 16.68 -14.11
C THR A 475 -9.91 18.04 -14.77
N LEU A 476 -10.09 18.06 -16.09
CA LEU A 476 -10.44 19.18 -16.97
C LEU A 476 -11.93 19.50 -17.09
N GLY A 477 -12.86 18.81 -16.41
CA GLY A 477 -14.29 19.16 -16.40
C GLY A 477 -15.03 18.97 -17.74
N ALA A 478 -14.31 18.68 -18.83
CA ALA A 478 -14.87 18.18 -20.08
C ALA A 478 -15.02 16.66 -19.96
N GLY A 479 -16.21 16.20 -19.56
CA GLY A 479 -16.51 14.78 -19.49
C GLY A 479 -16.29 14.11 -20.84
N ARG A 480 -15.31 13.20 -20.93
CA ARG A 480 -15.06 12.42 -22.14
C ARG A 480 -15.98 11.21 -22.14
N VAL A 481 -16.80 11.11 -23.18
CA VAL A 481 -17.70 9.97 -23.37
C VAL A 481 -17.00 8.92 -24.21
N ILE A 482 -16.78 7.75 -23.64
CA ILE A 482 -16.21 6.60 -24.32
C ILE A 482 -17.32 5.60 -24.56
N LYS A 483 -17.42 5.17 -25.81
CA LYS A 483 -18.39 4.16 -26.23
C LYS A 483 -17.61 2.89 -26.53
N LEU A 484 -17.81 1.86 -25.72
CA LEU A 484 -17.22 0.54 -25.92
C LEU A 484 -18.12 -0.33 -26.78
N ASN A 485 -17.47 -1.24 -27.49
CA ASN A 485 -18.11 -2.35 -28.21
C ASN A 485 -19.23 -1.91 -29.18
N GLN A 486 -19.10 -0.74 -29.81
CA GLN A 486 -20.07 -0.32 -30.82
C GLN A 486 -19.82 -1.01 -32.17
N PRO A 487 -20.87 -1.53 -32.83
CA PRO A 487 -20.75 -2.09 -34.16
C PRO A 487 -20.39 -1.00 -35.18
N VAL A 488 -19.35 -1.23 -35.98
CA VAL A 488 -18.94 -0.33 -37.05
C VAL A 488 -20.01 -0.34 -38.14
N ILE A 489 -20.60 0.81 -38.42
CA ILE A 489 -21.55 1.00 -39.52
C ILE A 489 -20.75 1.46 -40.75
N GLY A 490 -20.85 0.73 -41.86
CA GLY A 490 -20.22 1.13 -43.11
C GLY A 490 -20.93 2.30 -43.78
N LEU A 491 -20.29 2.88 -44.80
CA LEU A 491 -20.84 3.97 -45.62
C LEU A 491 -22.21 3.63 -46.22
N ASP A 492 -22.54 2.34 -46.33
CA ASP A 492 -23.79 1.80 -46.87
C ASP A 492 -24.91 1.67 -45.81
N GLY A 493 -24.70 2.16 -44.58
CA GLY A 493 -25.66 2.08 -43.47
C GLY A 493 -25.84 0.69 -42.86
N LYS A 494 -25.03 -0.30 -43.26
CA LYS A 494 -25.05 -1.67 -42.73
C LYS A 494 -23.89 -1.90 -41.78
N VAL A 495 -24.12 -2.73 -40.74
CA VAL A 495 -23.07 -3.18 -39.81
C VAL A 495 -22.01 -3.94 -40.59
N GLN A 496 -20.78 -3.44 -40.59
CA GLN A 496 -19.64 -4.15 -41.15
C GLN A 496 -19.43 -5.43 -40.36
N ARG A 497 -19.34 -6.56 -41.05
CA ARG A 497 -19.07 -7.87 -40.44
C ARG A 497 -17.68 -8.33 -40.84
N GLY A 498 -16.93 -8.86 -39.88
CA GLY A 498 -15.60 -9.42 -40.11
C GLY A 498 -15.66 -10.71 -40.92
N ALA A 499 -14.49 -11.24 -41.28
CA ALA A 499 -14.36 -12.52 -42.01
C ALA A 499 -14.94 -13.73 -41.24
N ASP A 500 -15.22 -13.56 -39.96
CA ASP A 500 -15.83 -14.51 -39.01
C ASP A 500 -17.37 -14.35 -38.87
N GLY A 501 -17.98 -13.42 -39.61
CA GLY A 501 -19.44 -13.19 -39.63
C GLY A 501 -20.00 -12.41 -38.43
N LYS A 502 -19.14 -12.01 -37.48
CA LYS A 502 -19.49 -11.16 -36.34
C LYS A 502 -19.42 -9.66 -36.70
N PRO A 503 -20.19 -8.78 -36.03
CA PRO A 503 -20.02 -7.34 -36.18
C PRO A 503 -18.57 -6.94 -35.92
N VAL A 504 -17.97 -6.15 -36.81
CA VAL A 504 -16.70 -5.48 -36.49
C VAL A 504 -17.01 -4.45 -35.41
N VAL A 505 -16.36 -4.59 -34.27
CA VAL A 505 -16.60 -3.75 -33.10
C VAL A 505 -15.45 -2.78 -32.93
N MET A 506 -15.74 -1.50 -32.64
CA MET A 506 -14.71 -0.48 -32.49
C MET A 506 -14.91 0.31 -31.20
N PRO A 507 -13.85 0.51 -30.39
CA PRO A 507 -12.51 -0.08 -30.51
C PRO A 507 -12.47 -1.55 -30.08
N ASP A 508 -11.71 -2.38 -30.79
CA ASP A 508 -11.51 -3.80 -30.43
C ASP A 508 -10.41 -3.92 -29.36
N LEU A 509 -10.82 -4.11 -28.11
CA LEU A 509 -9.93 -4.21 -26.96
C LEU A 509 -9.22 -5.56 -26.86
N ASN A 510 -9.77 -6.60 -27.49
CA ASN A 510 -9.23 -7.95 -27.47
C ASN A 510 -8.10 -8.13 -28.48
N ASN A 511 -8.02 -7.23 -29.48
CA ASN A 511 -7.03 -7.27 -30.54
C ASN A 511 -5.91 -6.23 -30.29
N GLY A 512 -4.71 -6.70 -29.93
CA GLY A 512 -3.51 -5.86 -29.75
C GLY A 512 -2.55 -6.37 -28.67
N GLN A 513 -1.26 -6.07 -28.78
CA GLN A 513 -0.26 -6.32 -27.74
C GLN A 513 0.10 -5.00 -27.05
N PHE A 514 -0.48 -4.77 -25.88
CA PHE A 514 -0.28 -3.53 -25.15
C PHE A 514 0.83 -3.64 -24.12
N ASP A 515 1.68 -2.62 -24.06
CA ASP A 515 2.59 -2.42 -22.93
C ASP A 515 1.92 -1.59 -21.85
N VAL A 516 2.12 -2.01 -20.60
CA VAL A 516 1.69 -1.26 -19.42
C VAL A 516 2.78 -0.27 -19.03
N VAL A 517 2.44 1.00 -19.05
CA VAL A 517 3.30 2.11 -18.65
C VAL A 517 2.68 2.77 -17.41
N VAL A 518 3.52 3.06 -16.42
CA VAL A 518 3.12 3.86 -15.26
C VAL A 518 3.55 5.29 -15.55
N GLU A 519 2.59 6.14 -15.89
CA GLU A 519 2.83 7.54 -16.24
C GLU A 519 2.60 8.43 -15.02
N GLU A 520 3.46 9.42 -14.83
CA GLU A 520 3.21 10.45 -13.83
C GLU A 520 1.97 11.25 -14.23
N VAL A 521 1.00 11.35 -13.32
CA VAL A 521 -0.10 12.29 -13.48
C VAL A 521 0.52 13.64 -13.19
N LYS A 522 0.90 14.37 -14.24
CA LYS A 522 1.20 15.78 -14.04
C LYS A 522 -0.10 16.40 -13.52
N ASP A 523 -0.08 16.91 -12.29
CA ASP A 523 -1.19 17.71 -11.79
C ASP A 523 -1.44 18.79 -12.85
N VAL A 524 -2.64 18.86 -13.43
CA VAL A 524 -2.89 19.67 -14.65
C VAL A 524 -2.53 21.13 -14.39
N LEU A 525 -2.65 21.59 -13.16
CA LEU A 525 -2.15 22.89 -12.70
C LEU A 525 -0.63 22.97 -12.82
N SER A 526 0.12 22.04 -12.22
CA SER A 526 1.58 21.98 -12.32
C SER A 526 2.10 21.78 -13.75
N ALA A 527 1.41 20.99 -14.58
CA ALA A 527 1.79 20.71 -15.96
C ALA A 527 1.71 21.98 -16.80
N ARG A 528 0.61 22.71 -16.63
CA ARG A 528 0.35 23.99 -17.29
C ARG A 528 1.23 25.10 -16.76
N GLU A 529 1.49 25.15 -15.45
CA GLU A 529 2.45 26.08 -14.85
C GLU A 529 3.86 25.83 -15.37
N LEU A 530 4.24 24.56 -15.54
CA LEU A 530 5.55 24.17 -16.04
C LEU A 530 5.68 24.40 -17.55
N GLU A 531 4.63 24.13 -18.34
CA GLU A 531 4.57 24.50 -19.76
C GLU A 531 4.59 26.02 -19.94
N ALA A 532 3.80 26.77 -19.16
CA ALA A 532 3.82 28.23 -19.17
C ALA A 532 5.19 28.78 -18.74
N ALA A 533 5.83 28.21 -17.72
CA ALA A 533 7.17 28.60 -17.28
C ALA A 533 8.24 28.28 -18.34
N GLN A 534 8.13 27.14 -19.04
CA GLN A 534 9.02 26.80 -20.16
C GLN A 534 8.83 27.75 -21.34
N LEU A 535 7.59 28.09 -21.68
CA LEU A 535 7.29 29.09 -22.72
C LEU A 535 7.80 30.47 -22.32
N GLU A 536 7.69 30.86 -21.03
CA GLU A 536 8.27 32.09 -20.50
C GLU A 536 9.81 32.10 -20.59
N MET A 537 10.46 30.97 -20.32
CA MET A 537 11.91 30.83 -20.50
C MET A 537 12.33 30.96 -21.98
N LEU A 538 11.56 30.37 -22.90
CA LEU A 538 11.79 30.49 -24.34
C LEU A 538 11.63 31.94 -24.81
N MET A 539 10.63 32.65 -24.30
CA MET A 539 10.46 34.10 -24.56
C MET A 539 11.64 34.91 -24.02
N LYS A 540 12.11 34.65 -22.80
CA LYS A 540 13.30 35.30 -22.22
C LYS A 540 14.58 35.00 -23.01
N ALA A 541 14.65 33.84 -23.66
CA ALA A 541 15.74 33.45 -24.55
C ALA A 541 15.61 34.03 -25.98
N GLY A 542 14.57 34.83 -26.25
CA GLY A 542 14.37 35.50 -27.54
C GLY A 542 13.66 34.67 -28.62
N VAL A 543 13.07 33.52 -28.25
CA VAL A 543 12.27 32.72 -29.18
C VAL A 543 10.87 33.33 -29.29
N PRO A 544 10.38 33.67 -30.50
CA PRO A 544 9.04 34.20 -30.67
C PRO A 544 8.00 33.10 -30.44
N VAL A 545 7.29 33.18 -29.31
CA VAL A 545 6.17 32.28 -28.96
C VAL A 545 4.86 33.01 -29.29
N PRO A 546 3.97 32.42 -30.12
CA PRO A 546 2.68 33.03 -30.42
C PRO A 546 1.83 33.25 -29.14
N PRO A 547 1.16 34.40 -28.99
CA PRO A 547 0.31 34.70 -27.83
C PRO A 547 -0.82 33.67 -27.59
N GLU A 548 -1.31 33.05 -28.66
CA GLU A 548 -2.33 32.00 -28.61
C GLU A 548 -1.86 30.77 -27.83
N VAL A 549 -0.62 30.33 -28.09
CA VAL A 549 0.01 29.18 -27.43
C VAL A 549 0.25 29.45 -25.94
N LEU A 550 0.55 30.70 -25.57
CA LEU A 550 0.68 31.13 -24.18
C LEU A 550 -0.65 31.11 -23.43
N VAL A 551 -1.71 31.59 -24.05
CA VAL A 551 -3.06 31.60 -23.43
C VAL A 551 -3.59 30.18 -23.29
N GLU A 552 -3.33 29.30 -24.27
CA GLU A 552 -3.66 27.88 -24.19
C GLU A 552 -2.91 27.16 -23.07
N ALA A 553 -1.61 27.40 -22.93
CA ALA A 553 -0.79 26.85 -21.85
C ALA A 553 -1.12 27.43 -20.47
N SER A 554 -1.66 28.66 -20.39
CA SER A 554 -2.00 29.32 -19.12
C SER A 554 -3.21 28.70 -18.39
N GLY A 555 -3.29 28.84 -17.07
CA GLY A 555 -4.42 28.37 -16.24
C GLY A 555 -5.64 29.31 -16.22
N VAL A 556 -5.71 30.32 -17.09
CA VAL A 556 -6.71 31.39 -17.00
C VAL A 556 -8.11 30.89 -17.36
N SER A 557 -9.13 31.28 -16.59
CA SER A 557 -10.52 30.82 -16.72
C SER A 557 -11.29 31.40 -17.92
N ALA A 558 -10.79 32.48 -18.54
CA ALA A 558 -11.44 33.19 -19.63
C ALA A 558 -10.74 33.03 -20.99
N LYS A 559 -10.20 31.83 -21.29
CA LYS A 559 -9.39 31.57 -22.49
C LYS A 559 -10.06 32.00 -23.79
N GLU A 560 -11.31 31.62 -23.98
CA GLU A 560 -12.07 31.90 -25.20
C GLU A 560 -12.27 33.41 -25.43
N LYS A 561 -12.48 34.17 -24.36
CA LYS A 561 -12.62 35.64 -24.44
C LYS A 561 -11.30 36.33 -24.77
N ILE A 562 -10.19 35.82 -24.21
CA ILE A 562 -8.84 36.37 -24.44
C ILE A 562 -8.38 36.06 -25.86
N LEU A 563 -8.56 34.81 -26.33
CA LEU A 563 -8.25 34.40 -27.70
C LEU A 563 -9.10 35.18 -28.72
N ALA A 564 -10.40 35.34 -28.46
CA ALA A 564 -11.27 36.16 -29.31
C ALA A 564 -10.86 37.65 -29.32
N GLY A 565 -10.39 38.18 -28.18
CA GLY A 565 -9.85 39.54 -28.10
C GLY A 565 -8.56 39.74 -28.89
N LEU A 566 -7.66 38.76 -28.89
CA LEU A 566 -6.41 38.77 -29.66
C LEU A 566 -6.66 38.66 -31.17
N LEU A 567 -7.59 37.80 -31.58
CA LEU A 567 -8.04 37.69 -32.98
C LEU A 567 -8.65 39.00 -33.49
N ASN A 568 -9.47 39.67 -32.67
CA ASN A 568 -10.06 40.96 -33.03
C ASN A 568 -9.03 42.10 -33.06
N ALA A 569 -7.96 42.03 -32.25
CA ALA A 569 -6.87 43.01 -32.27
C ALA A 569 -6.00 42.90 -33.53
N ASN A 570 -5.81 41.70 -34.07
CA ASN A 570 -5.07 41.48 -35.33
C ASN A 570 -5.86 41.90 -36.58
N VAL A 571 -7.19 41.94 -36.51
CA VAL A 571 -8.04 42.42 -37.63
C VAL A 571 -8.15 43.95 -37.69
N GLY A 572 -7.74 44.65 -36.62
CA GLY A 572 -7.75 46.12 -36.56
C GLY A 572 -6.42 46.80 -36.91
N ALA A 573 -5.43 46.06 -37.41
CA ALA A 573 -4.07 46.55 -37.68
C ALA A 573 -3.59 46.35 -39.14
N ASP A 574 -4.54 46.24 -40.08
CA ASP A 574 -4.29 46.40 -41.53
C ASP A 574 -4.95 47.70 -42.05
#